data_AF-A0A4P5YB96-F1
#
_entry.id   AF-A0A4P5YB96-F1
#
_cell.length_a   1.000
_cell.length_b   1.000
_cell.length_c   1.000
_cell.angle_alpha   90.00
_cell.angle_beta   90.00
_cell.angle_gamma   90.00
#
_symmetry.space_group_name_H-M   'P 1'
#
loop_
_entity.id
_entity.type
_entity.pdbx_description
1 polymer ?
#
loop_
_entity_poly.entity_id
_entity_poly.type
_entity_poly.pdbx_seq_one_letter_code
_entity_poly.pdbx_strand_id
1 'polypeptide(L)'
;MISNSWNKTEGESISQRVMSRVKPDIPLKTRIEEAQRKLQFQISKLEGITEKLQSKHDGIFVKVVNAQKSHNNAYAQAYATELVQVRKMKNMVSGAKLAMEQIQLRLNTVSELGDVVVTLSPCMSIIKGLSPSLSGIMGESTSSMQDLSQILGDVMMGSSMEGSNLMSTGSVTNSDTLAILEEAHSVIAGQTKSSIPDIPDNLKNEIIQRRTSDVLI
;
A
#
# COMPACT_ATOMS: atom_id res chain seq x y z
N MET A 1 14.16 -75.92 -6.61
CA MET A 1 14.99 -74.73 -6.39
C MET A 1 14.22 -73.51 -6.90
N ILE A 2 13.68 -72.77 -5.93
CA ILE A 2 13.26 -71.36 -5.84
C ILE A 2 13.00 -70.57 -7.16
N SER A 3 11.75 -70.12 -7.28
CA SER A 3 11.25 -69.08 -8.20
C SER A 3 11.76 -67.69 -7.82
N ASN A 4 12.29 -66.92 -8.78
CA ASN A 4 12.54 -65.49 -8.65
C ASN A 4 11.56 -64.72 -9.55
N SER A 5 10.46 -64.26 -8.95
CA SER A 5 9.68 -63.12 -9.43
C SER A 5 10.27 -61.84 -8.84
N TRP A 6 9.92 -60.69 -9.45
CA TRP A 6 10.21 -59.32 -9.01
C TRP A 6 11.50 -58.70 -9.54
N ASN A 7 11.43 -58.15 -10.76
CA ASN A 7 11.99 -56.82 -10.95
C ASN A 7 11.20 -56.03 -12.00
N LYS A 8 10.11 -55.40 -11.54
CA LYS A 8 9.50 -54.28 -12.25
C LYS A 8 8.88 -53.36 -11.21
N THR A 9 9.58 -52.26 -10.96
CA THR A 9 9.13 -50.87 -10.90
C THR A 9 9.98 -50.12 -9.89
N GLU A 10 10.63 -49.05 -10.31
CA GLU A 10 10.48 -47.77 -9.62
C GLU A 10 10.78 -46.66 -10.63
N GLY A 11 9.69 -46.07 -11.12
CA GLY A 11 9.74 -44.85 -11.88
C GLY A 11 10.25 -43.72 -10.98
N GLU A 12 10.98 -42.80 -11.61
CA GLU A 12 11.44 -41.53 -11.04
C GLU A 12 10.43 -40.98 -10.03
N SER A 13 10.89 -40.86 -8.77
CA SER A 13 10.05 -40.41 -7.67
C SER A 13 9.38 -39.09 -8.02
N ILE A 14 8.06 -39.03 -7.87
CA ILE A 14 7.24 -37.82 -8.04
C ILE A 14 7.82 -36.65 -7.21
N SER A 15 8.50 -36.95 -6.10
CA SER A 15 9.23 -35.99 -5.27
C SER A 15 10.36 -35.24 -6.02
N GLN A 16 11.08 -35.89 -6.95
CA GLN A 16 12.11 -35.23 -7.76
C GLN A 16 11.50 -34.27 -8.79
N ARG A 17 10.37 -34.63 -9.41
CA ARG A 17 9.71 -33.75 -10.40
C ARG A 17 9.06 -32.51 -9.78
N VAL A 18 8.69 -32.57 -8.51
CA VAL A 18 8.20 -31.40 -7.75
C VAL A 18 9.36 -30.49 -7.36
N MET A 19 10.51 -31.04 -6.94
CA MET A 19 11.66 -30.23 -6.51
C MET A 19 12.37 -29.49 -7.66
N SER A 20 12.28 -30.00 -8.90
CA SER A 20 12.82 -29.33 -10.10
C SER A 20 12.00 -28.15 -10.62
N ARG A 21 10.77 -27.93 -10.11
CA ARG A 21 9.93 -26.77 -10.48
C ARG A 21 9.96 -25.61 -9.49
N VAL A 22 10.77 -25.70 -8.41
CA VAL A 22 10.79 -24.71 -7.31
C VAL A 22 11.87 -23.62 -7.47
N LYS A 23 12.60 -23.60 -8.59
CA LYS A 23 13.42 -22.42 -8.93
C LYS A 23 12.79 -21.71 -10.13
N PRO A 24 11.99 -20.65 -9.91
CA PRO A 24 11.79 -19.69 -10.99
C PRO A 24 13.17 -19.20 -11.47
N ASP A 25 13.40 -19.16 -12.79
CA ASP A 25 14.68 -18.75 -13.43
C ASP A 25 15.20 -17.36 -13.00
N ILE A 26 14.39 -16.60 -12.26
CA ILE A 26 14.72 -15.29 -11.70
C ILE A 26 14.26 -15.30 -10.23
N PRO A 27 15.12 -14.95 -9.26
CA PRO A 27 14.74 -14.83 -7.86
C PRO A 27 13.50 -13.94 -7.67
N LEU A 28 12.60 -14.33 -6.76
CA LEU A 28 11.34 -13.62 -6.52
C LEU A 28 11.58 -12.13 -6.20
N LYS A 29 12.63 -11.82 -5.45
CA LYS A 29 13.07 -10.46 -5.13
C LYS A 29 13.32 -9.62 -6.38
N THR A 30 14.07 -10.13 -7.35
CA THR A 30 14.37 -9.43 -8.60
C THR A 30 13.11 -9.14 -9.42
N ARG A 31 12.12 -10.05 -9.40
CA ARG A 31 10.82 -9.81 -10.06
C ARG A 31 10.01 -8.72 -9.36
N ILE A 32 10.02 -8.71 -8.03
CA ILE A 32 9.37 -7.66 -7.22
C ILE A 32 10.02 -6.30 -7.50
N GLU A 33 11.35 -6.22 -7.51
CA GLU A 33 12.10 -4.99 -7.82
C GLU A 33 11.82 -4.47 -9.24
N GLU A 34 11.71 -5.36 -10.22
CA GLU A 34 11.33 -4.97 -11.58
C GLU A 34 9.89 -4.45 -11.64
N ALA A 35 8.96 -5.10 -10.95
CA ALA A 35 7.57 -4.65 -10.85
C ALA A 35 7.46 -3.28 -10.17
N GLN A 36 8.19 -3.07 -9.06
CA GLN A 36 8.30 -1.79 -8.37
C GLN A 36 8.81 -0.69 -9.30
N ARG A 37 9.89 -0.94 -10.04
CA ARG A 37 10.42 0.04 -11.02
C ARG A 37 9.40 0.38 -12.10
N LYS A 38 8.69 -0.62 -12.64
CA LYS A 38 7.65 -0.40 -13.65
C LYS A 38 6.47 0.40 -13.09
N LEU A 39 6.03 0.12 -11.86
CA LEU A 39 4.97 0.87 -11.18
C LEU A 39 5.38 2.32 -10.96
N GLN A 40 6.58 2.56 -10.43
CA GLN A 40 7.11 3.92 -10.23
C GLN A 40 7.09 4.72 -11.54
N PHE A 41 7.53 4.11 -12.65
CA PHE A 41 7.50 4.76 -13.96
C PHE A 41 6.06 5.12 -14.40
N GLN A 42 5.09 4.23 -14.20
CA GLN A 42 3.69 4.53 -14.55
C GLN A 42 3.09 5.60 -13.65
N ILE A 43 3.41 5.60 -12.35
CA ILE A 43 2.99 6.65 -11.40
C ILE A 43 3.46 8.02 -11.88
N SER A 44 4.75 8.18 -12.22
CA SER A 44 5.28 9.44 -12.76
C SER A 44 4.62 9.85 -14.07
N LYS A 45 4.26 8.88 -14.92
CA LYS A 45 3.51 9.16 -16.15
C LYS A 45 2.09 9.67 -15.86
N LEU A 46 1.40 9.10 -14.87
CA LEU A 46 0.08 9.55 -14.43
C LEU A 46 0.13 10.94 -13.79
N GLU A 47 1.23 11.31 -13.11
CA GLU A 47 1.47 12.68 -12.62
C GLU A 47 1.51 13.68 -13.78
N GLY A 48 2.32 13.40 -14.81
CA GLY A 48 2.37 14.25 -16.00
C GLY A 48 1.03 14.34 -16.74
N ILE A 49 0.22 13.29 -16.73
CA ILE A 49 -1.16 13.33 -17.28
C ILE A 49 -2.07 14.19 -16.40
N THR A 50 -1.93 14.11 -15.07
CA THR A 50 -2.70 14.90 -14.11
C THR A 50 -2.46 16.39 -14.31
N GLU A 51 -1.21 16.82 -14.48
CA GLU A 51 -0.85 18.21 -14.78
C GLU A 51 -1.46 18.70 -16.11
N LYS A 52 -1.39 17.87 -17.16
CA LYS A 52 -2.01 18.19 -18.45
C LYS A 52 -3.51 18.35 -18.35
N LEU A 53 -4.18 17.47 -17.60
CA LEU A 53 -5.62 17.56 -17.36
C LEU A 53 -5.98 18.79 -16.53
N GLN A 54 -5.14 19.18 -15.57
CA GLN A 54 -5.31 20.41 -14.79
C GLN A 54 -5.20 21.65 -15.68
N SER A 55 -4.16 21.75 -16.52
CA SER A 55 -4.03 22.85 -17.49
C SER A 55 -5.21 22.91 -18.46
N LYS A 56 -5.68 21.75 -18.95
CA LYS A 56 -6.88 21.68 -19.81
C LYS A 56 -8.14 22.14 -19.08
N HIS A 57 -8.31 21.74 -17.81
CA HIS A 57 -9.42 22.19 -16.96
C HIS A 57 -9.43 23.72 -16.87
N ASP A 58 -8.30 24.33 -16.50
CA ASP A 58 -8.22 25.77 -16.26
C ASP A 58 -8.46 26.56 -17.55
N GLY A 59 -7.89 26.10 -18.67
CA GLY A 59 -8.14 26.70 -19.99
C GLY A 59 -9.60 26.64 -20.43
N ILE A 60 -10.30 25.53 -20.20
CA ILE A 60 -11.74 25.43 -20.52
C ILE A 60 -12.56 26.28 -19.56
N PHE A 61 -12.21 26.31 -18.28
CA PHE A 61 -12.92 27.12 -17.29
C PHE A 61 -12.89 28.62 -17.65
N VAL A 62 -11.74 29.13 -18.10
CA VAL A 62 -11.64 30.50 -18.63
C VAL A 62 -12.58 30.72 -19.82
N LYS A 63 -12.70 29.74 -20.73
CA LYS A 63 -13.64 29.82 -21.87
C LYS A 63 -15.10 29.84 -21.41
N VAL A 64 -15.47 29.05 -20.40
CA VAL A 64 -16.81 29.08 -19.79
C VAL A 64 -17.12 30.48 -19.25
N VAL A 65 -16.21 31.05 -18.46
CA VAL A 65 -16.37 32.39 -17.86
C VAL A 65 -16.51 33.46 -18.94
N ASN A 66 -15.69 33.42 -19.98
CA ASN A 66 -15.77 34.39 -21.08
C ASN A 66 -17.09 34.28 -21.86
N ALA A 67 -17.53 33.06 -22.17
CA ALA A 67 -18.80 32.84 -22.85
C ALA A 67 -20.00 33.35 -22.01
N GLN A 68 -19.96 33.15 -20.68
CA GLN A 68 -20.97 33.71 -19.78
C GLN A 68 -20.95 35.25 -19.75
N LYS A 69 -19.78 35.88 -19.67
CA LYS A 69 -19.63 37.35 -19.70
C LYS A 69 -20.17 37.97 -20.98
N SER A 70 -20.01 37.28 -22.11
CA SER A 70 -20.53 37.72 -23.41
C SER A 70 -22.00 37.29 -23.65
N HIS A 71 -22.70 36.79 -22.63
CA HIS A 71 -24.08 36.28 -22.70
C HIS A 71 -24.31 35.20 -23.78
N ASN A 72 -23.24 34.49 -24.17
CA ASN A 72 -23.31 33.44 -25.17
C ASN A 72 -23.56 32.08 -24.51
N ASN A 73 -24.83 31.85 -24.13
CA ASN A 73 -25.25 30.69 -23.34
C ASN A 73 -24.97 29.34 -24.02
N ALA A 74 -25.11 29.25 -25.35
CA ALA A 74 -24.85 28.01 -26.08
C ALA A 74 -23.39 27.56 -25.95
N TYR A 75 -22.44 28.48 -26.13
CA TYR A 75 -21.02 28.18 -25.97
C TYR A 75 -20.65 27.92 -24.50
N ALA A 76 -21.23 28.67 -23.56
CA ALA A 76 -21.01 28.44 -22.13
C ALA A 76 -21.41 27.01 -21.73
N GLN A 77 -22.57 26.54 -22.19
CA GLN A 77 -23.06 25.19 -21.92
C GLN A 77 -22.19 24.11 -22.58
N ALA A 78 -21.77 24.32 -23.83
CA ALA A 78 -20.88 23.39 -24.52
C ALA A 78 -19.52 23.24 -23.80
N TYR A 79 -18.89 24.36 -23.42
CA TYR A 79 -17.63 24.34 -22.67
C TYR A 79 -17.77 23.73 -21.28
N ALA A 80 -18.88 23.99 -20.57
CA ALA A 80 -19.13 23.39 -19.27
C ALA A 80 -19.27 21.86 -19.36
N THR A 81 -19.90 21.35 -20.41
CA THR A 81 -20.04 19.91 -20.66
C THR A 81 -18.68 19.24 -20.87
N GLU A 82 -17.79 19.85 -21.66
CA GLU A 82 -16.41 19.36 -21.83
C GLU A 82 -15.62 19.43 -20.51
N LEU A 83 -15.81 20.50 -19.72
CA LEU A 83 -15.14 20.63 -18.42
C LEU A 83 -15.53 19.50 -17.46
N VAL A 84 -16.79 19.09 -17.44
CA VAL A 84 -17.26 17.93 -16.68
C VAL A 84 -16.54 16.66 -17.13
N GLN A 85 -16.34 16.48 -18.44
CA GLN A 85 -15.62 15.33 -18.96
C GLN A 85 -14.14 15.33 -18.53
N VAL A 86 -13.47 16.49 -18.57
CA VAL A 86 -12.10 16.64 -18.08
C VAL A 86 -12.00 16.30 -16.59
N ARG A 87 -12.98 16.72 -15.77
CA ARG A 87 -13.04 16.36 -14.35
C ARG A 87 -13.19 14.86 -14.12
N LYS A 88 -14.04 14.18 -14.91
CA LYS A 88 -14.17 12.71 -14.85
C LYS A 88 -12.84 12.02 -15.19
N MET A 89 -12.16 12.48 -16.23
CA MET A 89 -10.83 11.95 -16.60
C MET A 89 -9.81 12.18 -15.48
N LYS A 90 -9.80 13.36 -14.85
CA LYS A 90 -8.90 13.68 -13.74
C LYS A 90 -9.13 12.73 -12.55
N ASN A 91 -10.38 12.49 -12.18
CA ASN A 91 -10.73 11.57 -11.08
C ASN A 91 -10.30 10.14 -11.39
N MET A 92 -10.50 9.68 -12.63
CA MET A 92 -10.07 8.35 -13.07
C MET A 92 -8.54 8.19 -13.00
N VAL A 93 -7.79 9.17 -13.49
CA VAL A 93 -6.31 9.18 -13.44
C VAL A 93 -5.82 9.21 -11.99
N SER A 94 -6.45 10.03 -11.14
CA SER A 94 -6.13 10.09 -9.71
C SER A 94 -6.38 8.76 -9.00
N GLY A 95 -7.51 8.10 -9.28
CA GLY A 95 -7.82 6.78 -8.72
C GLY A 95 -6.84 5.70 -9.17
N ALA A 96 -6.48 5.71 -10.46
CA ALA A 96 -5.46 4.79 -10.99
C ALA A 96 -4.09 5.01 -10.34
N LYS A 97 -3.69 6.28 -10.15
CA LYS A 97 -2.44 6.65 -9.46
C LYS A 97 -2.42 6.09 -8.04
N LEU A 98 -3.47 6.37 -7.26
CA LEU A 98 -3.60 5.91 -5.88
C LEU A 98 -3.54 4.38 -5.77
N ALA A 99 -4.22 3.67 -6.67
CA ALA A 99 -4.17 2.21 -6.71
C ALA A 99 -2.75 1.68 -6.99
N MET A 100 -2.01 2.31 -7.91
CA MET A 100 -0.61 1.94 -8.18
C MET A 100 0.30 2.23 -6.99
N GLU A 101 0.13 3.36 -6.30
CA GLU A 101 0.86 3.70 -5.08
C GLU A 101 0.58 2.68 -3.96
N GLN A 102 -0.67 2.25 -3.81
CA GLN A 102 -1.04 1.23 -2.82
C GLN A 102 -0.37 -0.12 -3.12
N ILE A 103 -0.31 -0.54 -4.39
CA ILE A 103 0.38 -1.77 -4.79
C ILE A 103 1.88 -1.63 -4.53
N GLN A 104 2.48 -0.47 -4.83
CA GLN A 104 3.89 -0.19 -4.56
C GLN A 104 4.22 -0.39 -3.07
N LEU A 105 3.40 0.16 -2.18
CA LEU A 105 3.55 -0.02 -0.73
C LEU A 105 3.49 -1.50 -0.32
N ARG A 106 2.52 -2.27 -0.85
CA ARG A 106 2.41 -3.71 -0.56
C ARG A 106 3.62 -4.48 -1.05
N LEU A 107 4.14 -4.18 -2.25
CA LEU A 107 5.34 -4.83 -2.77
C LEU A 107 6.58 -4.53 -1.93
N ASN A 108 6.70 -3.32 -1.37
CA ASN A 108 7.79 -3.00 -0.42
C ASN A 108 7.71 -3.91 0.81
N THR A 109 6.54 -4.05 1.44
CA THR A 109 6.35 -4.94 2.59
C THR A 109 6.65 -6.41 2.24
N VAL A 110 6.22 -6.89 1.07
CA VAL A 110 6.53 -8.26 0.62
C VAL A 110 8.04 -8.44 0.41
N SER A 111 8.74 -7.43 -0.09
CA SER A 111 10.21 -7.46 -0.24
C SER A 111 10.91 -7.53 1.12
N GLU A 112 10.49 -6.70 2.07
CA GLU A 112 11.04 -6.65 3.43
C GLU A 112 10.84 -7.98 4.18
N LEU A 113 9.63 -8.55 4.13
CA LEU A 113 9.35 -9.87 4.71
C LEU A 113 10.14 -10.98 4.00
N GLY A 114 10.38 -10.85 2.69
CA GLY A 114 11.24 -11.74 1.92
C GLY A 114 12.68 -11.77 2.44
N ASP A 115 13.23 -10.61 2.82
CA ASP A 115 14.58 -10.52 3.40
C ASP A 115 14.64 -11.16 4.80
N VAL A 116 13.60 -10.97 5.63
CA VAL A 116 13.48 -11.68 6.93
C VAL A 116 13.52 -13.19 6.73
N VAL A 117 12.85 -13.71 5.70
CA VAL A 117 12.83 -15.15 5.40
C VAL A 117 14.22 -15.68 5.05
N VAL A 118 14.98 -14.93 4.24
CA VAL A 118 16.37 -15.29 3.90
C VAL A 118 17.26 -15.30 5.14
N THR A 119 17.07 -14.36 6.07
CA THR A 119 17.84 -14.27 7.32
C THR A 119 17.50 -15.37 8.33
N LEU A 120 16.22 -15.72 8.50
CA LEU A 120 15.78 -16.67 9.53
C LEU A 120 15.88 -18.14 9.09
N SER A 121 15.84 -18.42 7.78
CA SER A 121 15.86 -19.78 7.23
C SER A 121 17.08 -20.63 7.68
N PRO A 122 18.33 -20.10 7.70
CA PRO A 122 19.47 -20.81 8.25
C PRO A 122 19.33 -21.14 9.75
N CYS A 123 18.80 -20.22 10.56
CA CYS A 123 18.59 -20.43 12.00
C CYS A 123 17.61 -21.57 12.26
N MET A 124 16.51 -21.63 11.49
CA MET A 124 15.53 -22.71 11.58
C MET A 124 16.14 -24.08 11.23
N SER A 125 17.03 -24.10 10.22
CA SER A 125 17.72 -25.31 9.78
C SER A 125 18.69 -25.84 10.86
N ILE A 126 19.41 -24.94 11.53
CA ILE A 126 20.31 -25.28 12.64
C ILE A 126 19.52 -25.87 13.82
N ILE A 127 18.44 -25.21 14.24
CA ILE A 127 17.59 -25.66 15.35
C ILE A 127 16.99 -27.04 15.08
N LYS A 128 16.47 -27.27 13.86
CA LYS A 128 15.96 -28.59 13.44
C LYS A 128 17.05 -29.66 13.41
N GLY A 129 18.27 -29.30 13.00
CA GLY A 129 19.41 -30.23 12.95
C GLY A 129 19.98 -30.60 14.32
N LEU A 130 19.90 -29.71 15.30
CA LEU A 130 20.41 -29.93 16.66
C LEU A 130 19.42 -30.64 17.58
N SER A 131 18.11 -30.55 17.30
CA SER A 131 17.05 -31.17 18.11
C SER A 131 17.29 -32.67 18.39
N PRO A 132 17.60 -33.54 17.40
CA PRO A 132 17.84 -34.98 17.65
C PRO A 132 19.05 -35.25 18.55
N SER A 133 20.11 -34.46 18.40
CA SER A 133 21.37 -34.62 19.15
C SER A 133 21.22 -34.21 20.62
N LEU A 134 20.43 -33.18 20.90
CA LEU A 134 20.13 -32.75 22.28
C LEU A 134 19.10 -33.67 22.98
N SER A 135 18.12 -34.21 22.24
CA SER A 135 17.18 -35.21 22.78
C SER A 135 17.88 -36.44 23.38
N GLY A 136 19.05 -36.82 22.83
CA GLY A 136 19.84 -37.94 23.31
C GLY A 136 20.68 -37.66 24.57
N ILE A 137 20.86 -36.40 24.96
CA ILE A 137 21.79 -35.99 26.03
C ILE A 137 21.05 -35.31 27.20
N MET A 138 20.00 -34.52 26.95
CA MET A 138 19.39 -33.66 27.97
C MET A 138 17.89 -33.43 27.70
N GLY A 139 17.04 -34.24 28.35
CA GLY A 139 15.58 -34.27 28.11
C GLY A 139 14.84 -32.95 28.37
N GLU A 140 15.32 -32.08 29.27
CA GLU A 140 14.70 -30.77 29.53
C GLU A 140 15.01 -29.73 28.43
N SER A 141 16.20 -29.80 27.83
CA SER A 141 16.64 -28.87 26.79
C SER A 141 15.90 -29.07 25.45
N THR A 142 15.26 -30.22 25.27
CA THR A 142 14.40 -30.54 24.13
C THR A 142 13.17 -29.65 24.05
N SER A 143 12.55 -29.32 25.20
CA SER A 143 11.36 -28.46 25.24
C SER A 143 11.68 -27.05 24.76
N SER A 144 12.79 -26.47 25.25
CA SER A 144 13.22 -25.13 24.83
C SER A 144 13.59 -25.06 23.35
N MET A 145 14.16 -26.12 22.78
CA MET A 145 14.46 -26.18 21.34
C MET A 145 13.17 -26.26 20.49
N GLN A 146 12.15 -26.95 21.00
CA GLN A 146 10.86 -27.07 20.36
C GLN A 146 10.08 -25.75 20.41
N ASP A 147 10.11 -25.06 21.55
CA ASP A 147 9.56 -23.71 21.71
C ASP A 147 10.24 -22.71 20.78
N LEU A 148 11.57 -22.74 20.67
CA LEU A 148 12.31 -21.89 19.74
C LEU A 148 11.97 -22.19 18.27
N SER A 149 11.83 -23.47 17.91
CA SER A 149 11.40 -23.87 16.57
C SER A 149 9.97 -23.40 16.28
N GLN A 150 9.10 -23.40 17.28
CA GLN A 150 7.71 -22.94 17.15
C GLN A 150 7.65 -21.43 16.99
N ILE A 151 8.35 -20.65 17.82
CA ILE A 151 8.42 -19.19 17.71
C ILE A 151 8.99 -18.77 16.35
N LEU A 152 10.08 -19.39 15.91
CA LEU A 152 10.63 -19.10 14.57
C LEU A 152 9.69 -19.54 13.46
N GLY A 153 8.99 -20.66 13.64
CA GLY A 153 7.94 -21.12 12.73
C GLY A 153 6.79 -20.11 12.61
N ASP A 154 6.32 -19.58 13.73
CA ASP A 154 5.25 -18.58 13.80
C ASP A 154 5.67 -17.26 13.17
N VAL A 155 6.91 -16.79 13.43
CA VAL A 155 7.47 -15.61 12.76
C VAL A 155 7.59 -15.84 11.25
N MET A 156 8.03 -17.02 10.83
CA MET A 156 8.15 -17.37 9.41
C MET A 156 6.79 -17.48 8.72
N MET A 157 5.80 -18.05 9.40
CA MET A 157 4.45 -18.23 8.89
C MET A 157 3.70 -16.89 8.85
N GLY A 158 3.87 -16.04 9.86
CA GLY A 158 3.37 -14.66 9.87
C GLY A 158 4.03 -13.76 8.80
N SER A 159 5.25 -14.11 8.37
CA SER A 159 5.94 -13.46 7.24
C SER A 159 5.49 -14.01 5.88
N SER A 160 4.88 -15.21 5.83
CA SER A 160 4.28 -15.79 4.63
C SER A 160 2.88 -15.23 4.43
N MET A 161 2.78 -14.19 3.61
CA MET A 161 1.52 -13.55 3.29
C MET A 161 0.60 -14.53 2.52
N GLU A 162 -0.55 -14.92 3.09
CA GLU A 162 -1.57 -15.69 2.37
C GLU A 162 -2.07 -14.88 1.16
N GLY A 163 -1.70 -15.32 -0.05
CA GLY A 163 -1.87 -14.56 -1.29
C GLY A 163 -3.31 -14.29 -1.74
N SER A 164 -4.32 -14.88 -1.08
CA SER A 164 -5.74 -14.75 -1.46
C SER A 164 -6.36 -13.41 -1.04
N ASN A 165 -5.93 -12.80 0.07
CA ASN A 165 -6.47 -11.52 0.56
C ASN A 165 -5.61 -10.30 0.18
N LEU A 166 -4.42 -10.52 -0.36
CA LEU A 166 -3.43 -9.46 -0.64
C LEU A 166 -3.76 -8.61 -1.88
N MET A 167 -4.56 -9.10 -2.82
CA MET A 167 -4.85 -8.39 -4.08
C MET A 167 -6.25 -7.78 -4.12
N SER A 168 -7.01 -7.85 -3.02
CA SER A 168 -8.28 -7.14 -2.91
C SER A 168 -8.01 -5.63 -2.79
N THR A 169 -8.08 -4.95 -3.93
CA THR A 169 -8.10 -3.48 -4.04
C THR A 169 -9.48 -2.89 -3.68
N GLY A 170 -10.44 -3.74 -3.31
CA GLY A 170 -11.76 -3.31 -2.83
C GLY A 170 -11.66 -2.73 -1.43
N SER A 171 -12.53 -1.76 -1.12
CA SER A 171 -12.67 -1.11 0.17
C SER A 171 -13.01 -2.10 1.29
N VAL A 172 -12.03 -2.86 1.75
CA VAL A 172 -12.13 -3.58 3.01
C VAL A 172 -11.83 -2.53 4.08
N THR A 173 -12.86 -1.80 4.49
CA THR A 173 -12.81 -0.92 5.65
C THR A 173 -12.73 -1.81 6.90
N ASN A 174 -11.52 -2.23 7.25
CA ASN A 174 -11.27 -2.87 8.54
C ASN A 174 -11.39 -1.81 9.65
N SER A 175 -11.91 -2.17 10.83
CA SER A 175 -12.06 -1.28 11.99
C SER A 175 -10.75 -0.60 12.36
N ASP A 176 -9.64 -1.32 12.24
CA ASP A 176 -8.31 -0.80 12.56
C ASP A 176 -7.88 0.28 11.57
N THR A 177 -8.22 0.11 10.28
CA THR A 177 -7.93 1.13 9.27
C THR A 177 -8.72 2.41 9.54
N LEU A 178 -9.99 2.30 9.97
CA LEU A 178 -10.79 3.45 10.36
C LEU A 178 -10.24 4.15 11.60
N ALA A 179 -9.82 3.39 12.62
CA ALA A 179 -9.20 3.96 13.82
C ALA A 179 -7.91 4.73 13.51
N ILE A 180 -7.06 4.21 12.62
CA ILE A 180 -5.83 4.90 12.17
C ILE A 180 -6.18 6.18 11.38
N LEU A 181 -7.22 6.15 10.54
CA LEU A 181 -7.67 7.35 9.84
C LEU A 181 -8.21 8.41 10.81
N GLU A 182 -8.96 8.01 11.83
CA GLU A 182 -9.44 8.89 12.92
C GLU A 182 -8.27 9.53 13.68
N GLU A 183 -7.24 8.73 14.01
CA GLU A 183 -6.02 9.23 14.65
C GLU A 183 -5.32 10.27 13.76
N ALA A 184 -5.15 9.97 12.47
CA ALA A 184 -4.57 10.90 11.51
C ALA A 184 -5.39 12.21 11.41
N HIS A 185 -6.72 12.12 11.42
CA HIS A 185 -7.60 13.29 11.46
C HIS A 185 -7.41 14.11 12.74
N SER A 186 -7.26 13.46 13.89
CA SER A 186 -7.01 14.12 15.18
C SER A 186 -5.69 14.91 15.16
N VAL A 187 -4.64 14.35 14.57
CA VAL A 187 -3.33 15.03 14.39
C VAL A 187 -3.48 16.28 13.52
N ILE A 188 -4.19 16.19 12.39
CA ILE A 188 -4.43 17.33 11.48
C ILE A 188 -5.25 18.43 12.18
N ALA A 189 -6.28 18.06 12.93
CA ALA A 189 -7.11 19.01 13.68
C ALA A 189 -6.29 19.73 14.77
N GLY A 190 -5.42 19.01 15.48
CA GLY A 190 -4.49 19.57 16.45
C GLY A 190 -3.54 20.59 15.83
N GLN A 191 -2.96 20.28 14.67
CA GLN A 191 -2.11 21.21 13.92
C GLN A 191 -2.88 22.45 13.45
N THR A 192 -4.08 22.26 12.89
CA THR A 192 -4.92 23.37 12.40
C THR A 192 -5.28 24.34 13.53
N LYS A 193 -5.56 23.84 14.74
CA LYS A 193 -5.84 24.68 15.93
C LYS A 193 -4.63 25.52 16.36
N SER A 194 -3.41 25.03 16.15
CA SER A 194 -2.18 25.78 16.44
C SER A 194 -1.79 26.80 15.35
N SER A 195 -2.30 26.63 14.13
CA SER A 195 -1.98 27.49 12.97
C SER A 195 -3.03 28.56 12.68
N ILE A 196 -4.15 28.59 13.42
CA ILE A 196 -5.11 29.71 13.35
C ILE A 196 -4.42 30.94 13.97
N PRO A 197 -4.16 32.01 13.20
CA PRO A 197 -3.62 33.25 13.75
C PRO A 197 -4.64 33.87 14.69
N ASP A 198 -4.19 34.40 15.82
CA ASP A 198 -5.04 35.21 16.68
C ASP A 198 -5.61 36.40 15.89
N ILE A 199 -6.84 36.79 16.24
CA ILE A 199 -7.51 37.93 15.62
C ILE A 199 -6.60 39.15 15.78
N PRO A 200 -6.25 39.86 14.69
CA PRO A 200 -5.39 41.02 14.73
C PRO A 200 -5.89 42.05 15.76
N ASP A 201 -4.99 42.56 16.61
CA ASP A 201 -5.39 43.46 17.71
C ASP A 201 -6.03 44.76 17.21
N ASN A 202 -5.73 45.17 15.98
CA ASN A 202 -6.43 46.30 15.33
C ASN A 202 -7.92 46.03 15.13
N LEU A 203 -8.32 44.77 14.85
CA LEU A 203 -9.73 44.39 14.71
C LEU A 203 -10.44 44.37 16.06
N LYS A 204 -9.74 43.92 17.13
CA LYS A 204 -10.28 43.94 18.50
C LYS A 204 -10.53 45.38 18.97
N ASN A 205 -9.60 46.28 18.71
CA ASN A 205 -9.73 47.69 19.07
C ASN A 205 -10.86 48.39 18.29
N GLU A 206 -11.06 48.06 17.02
CA GLU A 206 -12.16 48.61 16.21
C GLU A 206 -13.54 48.16 16.71
N ILE A 207 -13.68 46.89 17.11
CA ILE A 207 -14.93 46.34 17.67
C ILE A 207 -15.27 46.99 19.02
N ILE A 208 -14.27 47.22 19.87
CA ILE A 208 -14.46 47.90 21.15
C ILE A 208 -14.88 49.36 20.92
N GLN A 209 -14.22 50.07 19.99
CA GLN A 209 -14.58 51.46 19.69
C GLN A 209 -15.99 51.60 19.14
N ARG A 210 -16.42 50.74 18.20
CA ARG A 210 -17.81 50.76 17.68
C ARG A 210 -18.83 50.54 18.80
N ARG A 211 -18.55 49.61 19.72
CA ARG A 211 -19.44 49.33 20.86
C ARG A 211 -19.52 50.49 21.85
N THR A 212 -18.44 51.25 22.05
CA THR A 212 -18.47 52.45 22.92
C THR A 212 -19.18 53.63 22.27
N SER A 213 -19.16 53.74 20.95
CA SER A 213 -19.87 54.80 20.20
C SER A 213 -21.39 54.64 20.26
N ASP A 214 -21.89 53.40 20.23
CA ASP A 214 -23.33 53.09 20.26
C ASP A 214 -23.97 53.26 21.65
N VAL A 215 -23.18 53.42 22.72
CA VAL A 215 -23.65 53.62 24.10
C VAL A 215 -23.71 55.11 24.48
N LEU A 216 -23.20 56.01 23.63
CA LEU A 216 -23.14 57.46 23.87
C LEU A 216 -24.19 58.27 23.08
N ILE A 217 -25.19 57.62 22.49
CA ILE A 217 -26.38 58.26 21.88
C ILE A 217 -27.61 57.90 22.71
#